data_AF-A0A7S3UDI8-F1
#
_entry.id   AF-A0A7S3UDI8-F1
#
_cell.length_a   1.000
_cell.length_b   1.000
_cell.length_c   1.000
_cell.angle_alpha   90.00
_cell.angle_beta   90.00
_cell.angle_gamma   90.00
#
_symmetry.space_group_name_H-M   'P 1'
#
loop_
_entity.id
_entity.type
_entity.pdbx_description
1 polymer ?
#
loop_
_entity_poly.entity_id
_entity_poly.type
_entity_poly.pdbx_seq_one_letter_code
_entity_poly.pdbx_strand_id
1 'polypeptide(L)'
;METALCYDSTRRRLRICARETFASDDHIALHVAAELDTKEGHVSARAKLRKRYFPKHLGFHVDVGAEYATDADEIRYGVKGRKKWELSEDGLLSLDFKSKVQFSQMKRKGDACAKLELSQKIFNFTEDQDLKIKVGLDVLRRNVYAQIRENNWTLSTDMRGSWHVSYDL
;
A
#
# COMPACT_ATOMS: atom_id res chain seq x y z
N MET A 1 -5.33 3.16 -15.79
CA MET A 1 -5.67 4.11 -14.71
C MET A 1 -6.64 3.49 -13.71
N GLU A 2 -6.36 3.63 -12.41
CA GLU A 2 -7.25 3.26 -11.29
C GLU A 2 -7.70 4.54 -10.57
N THR A 3 -8.98 4.61 -10.19
CA THR A 3 -9.56 5.75 -9.47
C THR A 3 -10.25 5.29 -8.20
N ALA A 4 -10.21 6.09 -7.14
CA ALA A 4 -10.88 5.77 -5.89
C ALA A 4 -11.30 7.01 -5.11
N LEU A 5 -12.44 6.94 -4.42
CA LEU A 5 -12.84 7.89 -3.39
C LEU A 5 -12.24 7.45 -2.06
N CYS A 6 -11.59 8.34 -1.32
CA CYS A 6 -10.93 8.04 -0.05
C CYS A 6 -11.38 9.00 1.04
N TYR A 7 -11.98 8.48 2.11
CA TYR A 7 -12.33 9.25 3.30
C TYR A 7 -11.44 8.88 4.48
N ASP A 8 -10.93 9.88 5.18
CA ASP A 8 -10.03 9.73 6.33
C ASP A 8 -10.67 10.31 7.59
N SER A 9 -10.77 9.52 8.67
CA SER A 9 -11.45 9.94 9.90
C SER A 9 -10.68 10.98 10.71
N THR A 10 -9.34 10.99 10.61
CA THR A 10 -8.48 11.93 11.33
C THR A 10 -8.61 13.32 10.73
N ARG A 11 -8.56 13.42 9.40
CA ARG A 11 -8.69 14.71 8.69
C ARG A 11 -10.15 15.10 8.47
N ARG A 12 -11.07 14.14 8.50
CA ARG A 12 -12.49 14.29 8.13
C ARG A 12 -12.64 14.88 6.73
N ARG A 13 -11.85 14.38 5.78
CA ARG A 13 -11.84 14.87 4.39
C ARG A 13 -12.02 13.72 3.41
N LEU A 14 -12.79 14.00 2.37
CA LEU A 14 -12.92 13.16 1.20
C LEU A 14 -11.87 13.59 0.16
N ARG A 15 -11.24 12.60 -0.47
CA ARG A 15 -10.25 12.78 -1.52
C ARG A 15 -10.60 11.92 -2.72
N ILE A 16 -10.34 12.45 -3.90
CA ILE A 16 -10.34 11.68 -5.14
C ILE A 16 -8.89 11.27 -5.41
N CYS A 17 -8.64 9.97 -5.44
CA CYS A 17 -7.33 9.39 -5.69
C CYS A 17 -7.31 8.81 -7.10
N ALA A 18 -6.31 9.19 -7.90
CA ALA A 18 -6.02 8.57 -9.19
C ALA A 18 -4.63 7.95 -9.15
N ARG A 19 -4.49 6.74 -9.67
CA ARG A 19 -3.23 6.00 -9.70
C ARG A 19 -3.04 5.37 -11.07
N GLU A 20 -1.81 5.43 -11.56
CA GLU A 20 -1.43 4.79 -12.80
C GLU A 20 -0.04 4.18 -12.68
N THR A 21 0.14 3.03 -13.32
CA THR A 21 1.42 2.36 -13.38
C THR A 21 1.82 2.23 -14.84
N PHE A 22 2.91 2.89 -15.22
CA PHE A 22 3.54 2.74 -16.51
C PHE A 22 4.70 1.75 -16.34
N ALA A 23 4.60 0.59 -16.97
CA ALA A 23 5.69 -0.38 -17.02
C ALA A 23 6.36 -0.28 -18.38
N SER A 24 7.69 -0.07 -18.40
CA SER A 24 8.45 -0.11 -19.65
C SER A 24 8.86 -1.55 -19.99
N ASP A 25 9.14 -2.35 -18.96
CA ASP A 25 9.49 -3.77 -19.01
C ASP A 25 9.08 -4.43 -17.68
N ASP A 26 9.33 -5.74 -17.53
CA ASP A 26 9.01 -6.47 -16.28
C ASP A 26 9.82 -5.99 -15.07
N HIS A 27 10.91 -5.27 -15.32
CA HIS A 27 11.87 -4.87 -14.30
C HIS A 27 11.70 -3.41 -13.89
N ILE A 28 11.11 -2.52 -14.67
CA ILE A 28 11.04 -1.08 -14.41
C ILE A 28 9.59 -0.61 -14.50
N ALA A 29 9.11 -0.08 -13.39
CA ALA A 29 7.77 0.49 -13.29
C ALA A 29 7.81 1.90 -12.70
N LEU A 30 7.14 2.83 -13.38
CA LEU A 30 6.81 4.16 -12.90
C LEU A 30 5.37 4.15 -12.36
N HIS A 31 5.23 4.37 -11.07
CA HIS A 31 3.94 4.52 -10.41
C HIS A 31 3.66 6.00 -10.17
N VAL A 32 2.59 6.53 -10.76
CA VAL A 32 2.14 7.90 -10.54
C VAL A 32 0.83 7.84 -9.74
N ALA A 33 0.72 8.65 -8.70
CA ALA A 33 -0.48 8.78 -7.89
C ALA A 33 -0.76 10.26 -7.67
N ALA A 34 -2.01 10.68 -7.84
CA ALA A 34 -2.48 12.01 -7.53
C ALA A 34 -3.69 11.94 -6.60
N GLU A 35 -3.83 12.93 -5.73
CA GLU A 35 -4.93 13.06 -4.79
C GLU A 35 -5.48 14.48 -4.86
N LEU A 36 -6.80 14.62 -5.01
CA LEU A 36 -7.52 15.90 -4.96
C LEU A 36 -8.34 15.94 -3.68
N ASP A 37 -8.09 16.92 -2.82
CA ASP A 37 -8.90 17.20 -1.64
C ASP A 37 -10.19 17.93 -2.06
N THR A 38 -11.35 17.31 -1.81
CA THR A 38 -12.63 17.87 -2.27
C THR A 38 -13.09 19.07 -1.44
N LYS A 39 -12.47 19.33 -0.29
CA LYS A 39 -12.83 20.45 0.59
C LYS A 39 -12.06 21.73 0.24
N GLU A 40 -10.76 21.58 -0.03
CA GLU A 40 -9.85 22.72 -0.27
C GLU A 40 -9.49 22.88 -1.75
N GLY A 41 -9.78 21.89 -2.60
CA GLY A 41 -9.34 21.87 -4.00
C GLY A 41 -7.84 21.64 -4.16
N HIS A 42 -7.13 21.32 -3.07
CA HIS A 42 -5.69 21.09 -3.09
C HIS A 42 -5.36 19.78 -3.82
N VAL A 43 -4.40 19.83 -4.74
CA VAL A 43 -3.91 18.67 -5.49
C VAL A 43 -2.52 18.30 -5.02
N SER A 44 -2.32 17.03 -4.70
CA SER A 44 -1.00 16.47 -4.41
C SER A 44 -0.69 15.32 -5.35
N ALA A 45 0.58 15.16 -5.72
CA ALA A 45 1.04 14.10 -6.59
C ALA A 45 2.32 13.45 -6.09
N ARG A 46 2.47 12.17 -6.42
CA ARG A 46 3.62 11.34 -6.11
C ARG A 46 4.00 10.52 -7.32
N ALA A 47 5.26 10.61 -7.72
CA ALA A 47 5.82 9.81 -8.81
C ALA A 47 6.90 8.89 -8.24
N LYS A 48 6.84 7.61 -8.57
CA LYS A 48 7.74 6.62 -8.03
C LYS A 48 8.26 5.67 -9.09
N LEU A 49 9.55 5.78 -9.37
CA LEU A 49 10.27 4.89 -10.26
C LEU A 49 10.88 3.75 -9.45
N ARG A 50 10.63 2.50 -9.86
CA ARG A 50 11.20 1.32 -9.20
C ARG A 50 11.75 0.34 -10.22
N LYS A 51 12.89 -0.23 -9.89
CA LYS A 51 13.44 -1.44 -10.49
C LYS A 51 13.13 -2.65 -9.61
N ARG A 52 12.40 -3.62 -10.16
CA ARG A 52 11.97 -4.86 -9.54
C ARG A 52 12.99 -5.95 -9.83
N TYR A 53 13.33 -6.70 -8.79
CA TYR A 53 14.18 -7.86 -8.85
C TYR A 53 13.42 -9.05 -8.28
N PHE A 54 13.25 -10.07 -9.12
CA PHE A 54 12.57 -11.30 -8.74
C PHE A 54 13.52 -12.51 -8.92
N PRO A 55 14.38 -12.79 -7.93
CA PRO A 55 15.15 -14.03 -7.92
C PRO A 55 14.20 -15.23 -7.85
N LYS A 56 14.01 -15.91 -8.99
CA LYS A 56 13.07 -17.04 -9.17
C LYS A 56 13.23 -18.14 -8.12
N HIS A 57 14.43 -18.35 -7.59
CA HIS A 57 14.73 -19.43 -6.64
C HIS A 57 14.37 -19.13 -5.18
N LEU A 58 14.12 -17.86 -4.82
CA LEU A 58 13.96 -17.45 -3.40
C LEU A 58 12.53 -17.05 -3.03
N GLY A 59 11.62 -16.93 -4.01
CA GLY A 59 10.26 -16.44 -3.79
C GLY A 59 10.20 -15.04 -3.16
N PHE A 60 11.29 -14.26 -3.31
CA PHE A 60 11.48 -12.96 -2.69
C PHE A 60 11.43 -11.88 -3.76
N HIS A 61 10.69 -10.81 -3.48
CA HIS A 61 10.61 -9.64 -4.36
C HIS A 61 11.38 -8.50 -3.73
N VAL A 62 12.30 -7.92 -4.49
CA VAL A 62 13.05 -6.73 -4.08
C VAL A 62 12.82 -5.62 -5.07
N ASP A 63 12.30 -4.48 -4.60
CA ASP A 63 12.21 -3.27 -5.39
C ASP A 63 13.26 -2.27 -4.90
N VAL A 64 14.01 -1.67 -5.82
CA VAL A 64 14.88 -0.51 -5.54
C VAL A 64 14.34 0.66 -6.32
N GLY A 65 14.19 1.83 -5.71
CA GLY A 65 13.61 2.96 -6.44
C GLY A 65 13.68 4.30 -5.74
N ALA A 66 13.22 5.32 -6.47
CA ALA A 66 13.10 6.69 -6.00
C ALA A 66 11.64 7.16 -6.11
N GLU A 67 11.23 8.01 -5.18
CA GLU A 67 9.89 8.56 -5.04
C GLU A 67 10.02 10.08 -4.87
N TYR A 68 9.33 10.84 -5.71
CA TYR A 68 9.18 12.28 -5.60
C TYR A 68 7.76 12.61 -5.15
N ALA A 69 7.62 13.51 -4.17
CA ALA A 69 6.34 13.97 -3.66
C ALA A 69 6.24 15.49 -3.79
N THR A 70 5.19 15.98 -4.45
CA THR A 70 5.01 17.41 -4.73
C THR A 70 4.83 18.24 -3.46
N ASP A 71 4.05 17.75 -2.49
CA ASP A 71 3.72 18.51 -1.27
C ASP A 71 4.94 18.82 -0.40
N ALA A 72 5.92 17.92 -0.41
CA ALA A 72 7.13 18.05 0.38
C ALA A 72 8.32 18.56 -0.44
N ASP A 73 8.13 18.70 -1.77
CA ASP A 73 9.19 18.90 -2.76
C ASP A 73 10.44 18.03 -2.49
N GLU A 74 10.20 16.75 -2.21
CA GLU A 74 11.22 15.87 -1.62
C GLU A 74 11.40 14.60 -2.46
N ILE A 75 12.66 14.27 -2.75
CA ILE A 75 13.04 12.98 -3.32
C ILE A 75 13.45 12.02 -2.18
N ARG A 76 12.88 10.82 -2.23
CA ARG A 76 13.20 9.73 -1.30
C ARG A 76 13.57 8.48 -2.08
N TYR A 77 14.70 7.88 -1.75
CA TYR A 77 15.18 6.65 -2.39
C TYR A 77 15.21 5.50 -1.39
N GLY A 78 15.06 4.27 -1.85
CA GLY A 78 15.03 3.15 -0.93
C GLY A 78 14.85 1.80 -1.57
N VAL A 79 14.84 0.79 -0.70
CA VAL A 79 14.68 -0.61 -1.03
C VAL A 79 13.45 -1.15 -0.32
N LYS A 80 12.66 -1.97 -1.01
CA LYS A 80 11.50 -2.66 -0.46
C LYS A 80 11.64 -4.16 -0.72
N GLY A 81 11.57 -4.95 0.33
CA GLY A 81 11.49 -6.41 0.26
C GLY A 81 10.06 -6.90 0.48
N ARG A 82 9.65 -7.96 -0.21
CA ARG A 82 8.41 -8.68 0.08
C ARG A 82 8.60 -10.18 -0.08
N LYS A 83 8.15 -10.94 0.92
CA LYS A 83 7.98 -12.39 0.85
C LYS A 83 6.54 -12.74 1.21
N LYS A 84 5.92 -13.62 0.44
CA LYS A 84 4.57 -14.13 0.70
C LYS A 84 4.67 -15.63 0.92
N TRP A 85 3.98 -16.12 1.95
CA TRP A 85 3.74 -17.54 2.19
C TRP A 85 2.24 -17.80 2.12
N GLU A 86 1.87 -18.91 1.53
CA GLU A 86 0.50 -19.40 1.52
C GLU A 86 0.42 -20.48 2.61
N LEU A 87 -0.45 -20.26 3.59
CA LEU A 87 -0.53 -21.08 4.80
C LEU A 87 -1.60 -22.18 4.69
N SER A 88 -2.46 -22.09 3.68
CA SER A 88 -3.53 -23.04 3.37
C SER A 88 -3.35 -23.54 1.95
N GLU A 89 -3.65 -24.82 1.72
CA GLU A 89 -3.60 -25.46 0.40
C GLU A 89 -4.55 -24.79 -0.61
N ASP A 90 -5.65 -24.21 -0.11
CA ASP A 90 -6.64 -23.49 -0.92
C ASP A 90 -6.20 -22.05 -1.28
N GLY A 91 -5.05 -21.58 -0.77
CA GLY A 91 -4.54 -20.22 -1.01
C GLY A 91 -5.36 -19.09 -0.35
N LEU A 92 -6.34 -19.43 0.48
CA LEU A 92 -7.23 -18.49 1.17
C LEU A 92 -6.53 -17.76 2.32
N LEU A 93 -5.66 -18.47 3.04
CA LEU A 93 -4.87 -17.95 4.14
C LEU A 93 -3.44 -17.67 3.68
N SER A 94 -2.98 -16.44 3.86
CA SER A 94 -1.63 -16.03 3.46
C SER A 94 -0.96 -15.15 4.50
N LEU A 95 0.36 -15.31 4.61
CA LEU A 95 1.24 -14.48 5.42
C LEU A 95 2.16 -13.68 4.49
N ASP A 96 2.15 -12.37 4.61
CA ASP A 96 2.96 -11.45 3.85
C ASP A 96 3.96 -10.76 4.79
N PHE A 97 5.26 -10.94 4.54
CA PHE A 97 6.30 -10.12 5.15
C PHE A 97 6.75 -9.04 4.17
N LYS A 98 6.72 -7.78 4.62
CA LYS A 98 7.12 -6.61 3.84
C LYS A 98 8.14 -5.81 4.62
N SER A 99 9.32 -5.59 4.06
CA SER A 99 10.33 -4.69 4.62
C SER A 99 10.54 -3.50 3.68
N LYS A 100 10.86 -2.35 4.25
CA LYS A 100 11.17 -1.13 3.50
C LYS A 100 12.22 -0.34 4.27
N VAL A 101 13.27 0.08 3.58
CA VAL A 101 14.25 1.05 4.07
C VAL A 101 14.27 2.20 3.08
N GLN A 102 14.02 3.41 3.55
CA GLN A 102 13.93 4.61 2.72
C GLN A 102 14.76 5.73 3.33
N PHE A 103 15.50 6.43 2.49
CA PHE A 103 16.31 7.58 2.82
C PHE A 103 15.72 8.81 2.18
N SER A 104 15.68 9.89 2.95
CA SER A 104 15.26 11.21 2.51
C SER A 104 16.49 12.00 2.06
N GLN A 105 16.35 12.77 0.98
CA GLN A 105 17.41 13.72 0.59
C GLN A 105 17.54 14.87 1.60
N MET A 106 16.43 15.33 2.16
CA MET A 106 16.39 16.49 3.07
C MET A 106 16.72 16.11 4.52
N LYS A 107 16.18 14.98 4.99
CA LYS A 107 16.44 14.46 6.34
C LYS A 107 17.54 13.43 6.17
N ARG A 108 18.77 13.72 6.61
CA ARG A 108 19.95 12.81 6.60
C ARG A 108 19.77 11.53 7.46
N LYS A 109 18.55 11.03 7.62
CA LYS A 109 18.15 9.89 8.43
C LYS A 109 17.34 8.91 7.58
N GLY A 110 17.67 7.63 7.68
CA GLY A 110 16.87 6.55 7.09
C GLY A 110 15.65 6.22 7.96
N ASP A 111 14.51 5.97 7.32
CA ASP A 111 13.33 5.37 7.94
C ASP A 111 13.23 3.91 7.51
N ALA A 112 13.10 3.02 8.49
CA ALA A 112 12.95 1.59 8.28
C ALA A 112 11.57 1.15 8.78
N CYS A 113 10.94 0.27 8.03
CA CYS A 113 9.66 -0.33 8.37
C CYS A 113 9.68 -1.82 8.03
N ALA A 114 9.19 -2.64 8.94
CA ALA A 114 8.97 -4.06 8.71
C ALA A 114 7.55 -4.40 9.12
N LYS A 115 6.79 -5.02 8.23
CA LYS A 115 5.39 -5.36 8.41
C LYS A 115 5.18 -6.84 8.20
N LEU A 116 4.40 -7.44 9.08
CA LEU A 116 3.88 -8.79 8.94
C LEU A 116 2.36 -8.69 8.78
N GLU A 117 1.80 -9.28 7.72
CA GLU A 117 0.38 -9.21 7.39
C GLU A 117 -0.18 -10.63 7.25
N LEU A 118 -1.17 -10.98 8.07
CA LEU A 118 -1.98 -12.18 7.90
C LEU A 118 -3.25 -11.79 7.14
N SER A 119 -3.56 -12.50 6.06
CA SER A 119 -4.74 -12.26 5.22
C SER A 119 -5.56 -13.54 5.04
N GLN A 120 -6.86 -13.46 5.28
CA GLN A 120 -7.86 -14.49 5.00
C GLN A 120 -8.79 -13.98 3.89
N LYS A 121 -8.97 -14.79 2.84
CA LYS A 121 -10.03 -14.61 1.85
C LYS A 121 -11.20 -15.54 2.19
N ILE A 122 -12.40 -15.03 2.04
CA ILE A 122 -13.66 -15.76 2.22
C ILE A 122 -14.47 -15.51 0.94
N PHE A 123 -14.64 -16.54 0.13
CA PHE A 123 -15.40 -16.47 -1.11
C PHE A 123 -16.90 -16.63 -0.82
N ASN A 124 -17.73 -15.96 -1.62
CA ASN A 124 -19.20 -16.04 -1.52
C ASN A 124 -19.72 -15.81 -0.08
N PHE A 125 -19.23 -14.76 0.58
CA PHE A 125 -19.74 -14.36 1.91
C PHE A 125 -21.23 -13.99 1.83
N THR A 126 -21.59 -13.29 0.75
CA THR A 126 -22.93 -13.13 0.21
C THR A 126 -22.88 -13.54 -1.26
N GLU A 127 -24.02 -13.80 -1.91
CA GLU A 127 -24.08 -14.08 -3.35
C GLU A 127 -23.30 -13.01 -4.15
N ASP A 128 -22.33 -13.46 -4.95
CA ASP A 128 -21.39 -12.63 -5.73
C ASP A 128 -20.53 -11.63 -4.92
N GLN A 129 -20.31 -11.89 -3.62
CA GLN A 129 -19.47 -11.04 -2.77
C GLN A 129 -18.31 -11.80 -2.13
N ASP A 130 -17.10 -11.29 -2.39
CA ASP A 130 -15.87 -11.79 -1.80
C ASP A 130 -15.39 -10.88 -0.68
N LEU A 131 -15.11 -11.47 0.48
CA LEU A 131 -14.60 -10.78 1.64
C LEU A 131 -13.12 -11.10 1.85
N LYS A 132 -12.31 -10.06 2.08
CA LYS A 132 -10.93 -10.22 2.50
C LYS A 132 -10.71 -9.50 3.82
N ILE A 133 -10.30 -10.27 4.82
CA ILE A 133 -9.91 -9.77 6.14
C ILE A 133 -8.39 -9.84 6.24
N LYS A 134 -7.77 -8.79 6.76
CA LYS A 134 -6.34 -8.72 7.00
C LYS A 134 -6.05 -8.10 8.36
N VAL A 135 -5.13 -8.72 9.08
CA VAL A 135 -4.52 -8.16 10.29
C VAL A 135 -3.03 -8.00 10.03
N GLY A 136 -2.49 -6.83 10.35
CA GLY A 136 -1.09 -6.51 10.15
C GLY A 136 -0.42 -5.96 11.41
N LEU A 137 0.87 -6.23 11.54
CA LEU A 137 1.74 -5.72 12.59
C LEU A 137 2.91 -4.98 11.94
N ASP A 138 3.11 -3.71 12.28
CA ASP A 138 4.39 -3.04 12.10
C ASP A 138 5.32 -3.49 13.23
N VAL A 139 6.29 -4.34 12.90
CA VAL A 139 7.18 -5.01 13.86
C VAL A 139 8.10 -4.01 14.55
N LEU A 140 8.58 -3.01 13.82
CA LEU A 140 9.52 -2.02 14.36
C LEU A 140 8.80 -1.01 15.26
N ARG A 141 7.58 -0.60 14.87
CA ARG A 141 6.80 0.39 15.64
C ARG A 141 5.85 -0.25 16.66
N ARG A 142 5.70 -1.58 16.64
CA ARG A 142 4.76 -2.36 17.47
C ARG A 142 3.31 -1.86 17.35
N ASN A 143 2.90 -1.52 16.13
CA ASN A 143 1.55 -1.04 15.84
C ASN A 143 0.77 -2.12 15.08
N VAL A 144 -0.39 -2.51 15.61
CA VAL A 144 -1.33 -3.41 14.93
C VAL A 144 -2.28 -2.59 14.09
N TYR A 145 -2.69 -3.10 12.95
CA TYR A 145 -3.73 -2.52 12.10
C TYR A 145 -4.56 -3.63 11.48
N ALA A 146 -5.77 -3.31 11.07
CA ALA A 146 -6.63 -4.24 10.35
C ALA A 146 -7.25 -3.60 9.13
N GLN A 147 -7.65 -4.46 8.21
CA GLN A 147 -8.29 -4.08 6.96
C GLN A 147 -9.38 -5.10 6.63
N ILE A 148 -10.54 -4.60 6.24
CA ILE A 148 -11.63 -5.37 5.63
C ILE A 148 -11.81 -4.82 4.23
N ARG A 149 -11.86 -5.69 3.24
CA ARG A 149 -12.16 -5.34 1.85
C ARG A 149 -13.27 -6.24 1.34
N GLU A 150 -14.25 -5.63 0.70
CA GLU A 150 -15.34 -6.31 0.02
C GLU A 150 -15.52 -5.63 -1.33
N ASN A 151 -15.47 -6.41 -2.41
CA ASN A 151 -15.57 -5.95 -3.79
C ASN A 151 -14.76 -4.65 -4.02
N ASN A 152 -15.45 -3.50 -4.13
CA ASN A 152 -14.88 -2.21 -4.46
C ASN A 152 -14.61 -1.31 -3.25
N TRP A 153 -14.97 -1.69 -2.03
CA TRP A 153 -14.68 -0.87 -0.85
C TRP A 153 -13.70 -1.53 0.12
N THR A 154 -12.93 -0.70 0.80
CA THR A 154 -11.95 -1.12 1.80
C THR A 154 -12.06 -0.21 3.01
N LEU A 155 -12.24 -0.80 4.19
CA LEU A 155 -12.06 -0.13 5.48
C LEU A 155 -10.73 -0.56 6.07
N SER A 156 -9.90 0.40 6.47
CA SER A 156 -8.66 0.16 7.18
C SER A 156 -8.64 0.92 8.50
N THR A 157 -8.12 0.32 9.56
CA THR A 157 -8.03 0.91 10.90
C THR A 157 -6.66 0.66 11.50
N ASP A 158 -6.14 1.64 12.24
CA ASP A 158 -4.91 1.52 13.03
C ASP A 158 -5.13 0.87 14.41
N MET A 159 -6.35 0.39 14.69
CA MET A 159 -6.78 -0.17 15.98
C MET A 159 -6.55 0.78 17.18
N ARG A 160 -6.32 2.07 16.93
CA ARG A 160 -6.07 3.13 17.93
C ARG A 160 -7.01 4.32 17.79
N GLY A 161 -7.97 4.24 16.87
CA GLY A 161 -9.05 5.22 16.69
C GLY A 161 -9.06 5.88 15.31
N SER A 162 -8.00 5.74 14.51
CA SER A 162 -7.97 6.26 13.15
C SER A 162 -8.42 5.18 12.17
N TRP A 163 -9.30 5.56 11.25
CA TRP A 163 -9.78 4.68 10.19
C TRP A 163 -9.94 5.47 8.90
N HIS A 164 -9.84 4.76 7.79
CA HIS A 164 -10.11 5.32 6.47
C HIS A 164 -10.87 4.32 5.62
N VAL A 165 -11.74 4.84 4.77
CA VAL A 165 -12.50 4.06 3.79
C VAL A 165 -12.04 4.48 2.41
N SER A 166 -11.80 3.51 1.53
CA SER A 166 -11.64 3.76 0.10
C SER A 166 -12.69 3.00 -0.70
N TYR A 167 -13.21 3.62 -1.76
CA TYR A 167 -14.12 3.02 -2.73
C TYR A 167 -13.49 3.15 -4.12
N ASP A 168 -13.20 2.02 -4.75
CA ASP A 168 -12.64 1.92 -6.10
C ASP A 168 -13.74 2.26 -7.12
N LEU A 169 -13.46 3.20 -8.03
CA LEU A 169 -14.36 3.72 -9.08
C LEU A 169 -14.09 3.07 -10.43
#